data_AF-A0A1Q9DKR7-F1
#
_entry.id   AF-A0A1Q9DKR7-F1
#
_cell.length_a   1.000
_cell.length_b   1.000
_cell.length_c   1.000
_cell.angle_alpha   90.00
_cell.angle_beta   90.00
_cell.angle_gamma   90.00
#
_symmetry.space_group_name_H-M   'P 1'
#
loop_
_entity.id
_entity.type
_entity.pdbx_description
1 polymer ?
#
loop_
_entity_poly.entity_id
_entity_poly.type
_entity_poly.pdbx_seq_one_letter_code
_entity_poly.pdbx_strand_id
1 'polypeptide(L)'
;MKADHSRPSLSIRLAFGKMEMEGAALALAGAAILLTFHFYAHGHRLQSLPSLLGCSKSEASDVDEKLQKDRAEHIQEELWKVRARTYHLIVSFMVHAAPVMTIVFLYEFAMMFSYLGLARLVCMFLVYMLHTSVISGRLPLNPATLQVLYILYYGSFAMLLLGGIFHRESEAKERSMQAFNDGARLLMAVVIMHKQTALPAQLAISASEIVVYWFHHNDVADTAAFAGVQLVFAIASVGVTVTLEYWVTSHISALLHAESMVGSFRRMLRGVCDGEVLLKEDMSICENAECIKHLLMTQSSFKGRHFQQLLMPDEEESFTGFMKQSTDDMLAPEDRRTSTPPCLRVSLRGASDIRVGVDLWHVPMPHLFAAKWLASAWWG
;
A
#
# COMPACT_ATOMS: atom_id res chain seq x y z
N MET A 1 2.48 -44.69 -47.65
CA MET A 1 1.24 -44.06 -47.14
C MET A 1 1.64 -42.85 -46.32
N LYS A 2 1.41 -41.63 -46.83
CA LYS A 2 1.57 -40.39 -46.04
C LYS A 2 0.32 -40.27 -45.17
N ALA A 3 0.50 -40.29 -43.85
CA ALA A 3 -0.59 -40.05 -42.92
C ALA A 3 -1.03 -38.58 -43.07
N ASP A 4 -2.27 -38.39 -43.52
CA ASP A 4 -2.91 -37.10 -43.66
C ASP A 4 -3.26 -36.61 -42.25
N HIS A 5 -2.41 -35.75 -41.68
CA HIS A 5 -2.71 -35.10 -40.40
C HIS A 5 -3.86 -34.11 -40.63
N SER A 6 -5.07 -34.59 -40.36
CA SER A 6 -6.31 -33.82 -40.34
C SER A 6 -6.10 -32.53 -39.54
N ARG A 7 -6.08 -31.40 -40.25
CA ARG A 7 -6.10 -30.08 -39.62
C ARG A 7 -7.33 -30.00 -38.70
N PRO A 8 -7.19 -29.53 -37.45
CA PRO A 8 -8.33 -29.36 -36.56
C PRO A 8 -9.39 -28.48 -37.25
N SER A 9 -10.66 -28.88 -37.15
CA SER A 9 -11.76 -28.21 -37.81
C SER A 9 -11.82 -26.74 -37.40
N LEU A 10 -12.13 -25.86 -38.35
CA LEU A 10 -12.23 -24.39 -38.17
C LEU A 10 -13.06 -23.98 -36.93
N SER A 11 -14.05 -24.80 -36.57
CA SER A 11 -14.90 -24.65 -35.39
C SER A 11 -14.15 -24.70 -34.05
N ILE A 12 -13.10 -25.52 -33.92
CA ILE A 12 -12.31 -25.65 -32.69
C ILE A 12 -11.43 -24.40 -32.50
N ARG A 13 -10.85 -23.87 -33.58
CA ARG A 13 -10.07 -22.62 -33.54
C ARG A 13 -10.93 -21.42 -33.14
N LEU A 14 -12.17 -21.34 -33.66
CA LEU A 14 -13.11 -20.28 -33.30
C LEU A 14 -13.57 -20.36 -31.84
N ALA A 15 -13.76 -21.57 -31.30
CA ALA A 15 -14.11 -21.76 -29.90
C ALA A 15 -12.97 -21.33 -28.96
N PHE A 16 -11.71 -21.61 -29.32
CA PHE A 16 -10.55 -21.23 -28.51
C PHE A 16 -10.26 -19.73 -28.50
N GLY A 17 -10.36 -19.05 -29.65
CA GLY A 17 -10.25 -17.59 -29.68
C GLY A 17 -11.33 -16.89 -28.84
N LYS A 18 -12.52 -17.52 -28.72
CA LYS A 18 -13.60 -16.99 -27.89
C LYS A 18 -13.31 -17.10 -26.38
N MET A 19 -12.66 -18.18 -25.94
CA MET A 19 -12.37 -18.42 -24.52
C MET A 19 -11.22 -17.53 -24.01
N GLU A 20 -10.20 -17.27 -24.83
CA GLU A 20 -9.12 -16.31 -24.50
C GLU A 20 -9.63 -14.88 -24.48
N MET A 21 -10.51 -14.53 -25.42
CA MET A 21 -11.23 -13.26 -25.40
C MET A 21 -12.08 -13.10 -24.13
N GLU A 22 -12.72 -14.15 -23.65
CA GLU A 22 -13.53 -14.10 -22.42
C GLU A 22 -12.67 -13.91 -21.16
N GLY A 23 -11.52 -14.59 -21.04
CA GLY A 23 -10.60 -14.39 -19.92
C GLY A 23 -9.94 -13.01 -19.90
N ALA A 24 -9.46 -12.56 -21.06
CA ALA A 24 -8.92 -11.20 -21.22
C ALA A 24 -10.00 -10.14 -21.02
N ALA A 25 -11.23 -10.36 -21.51
CA ALA A 25 -12.36 -9.48 -21.27
C ALA A 25 -12.76 -9.45 -19.80
N LEU A 26 -12.68 -10.56 -19.06
CA LEU A 26 -12.97 -10.58 -17.63
C LEU A 26 -11.92 -9.82 -16.82
N ALA A 27 -10.63 -9.98 -17.16
CA ALA A 27 -9.54 -9.24 -16.55
C ALA A 27 -9.61 -7.74 -16.88
N LEU A 28 -9.91 -7.41 -18.14
CA LEU A 28 -10.16 -6.04 -18.59
C LEU A 28 -11.39 -5.43 -17.94
N ALA A 29 -12.47 -6.19 -17.79
CA ALA A 29 -13.67 -5.75 -17.11
C ALA A 29 -13.40 -5.54 -15.62
N GLY A 30 -12.65 -6.44 -14.96
CA GLY A 30 -12.23 -6.28 -13.57
C GLY A 30 -11.35 -5.03 -13.38
N ALA A 31 -10.34 -4.85 -14.24
CA ALA A 31 -9.48 -3.67 -14.24
C ALA A 31 -10.26 -2.39 -14.57
N ALA A 32 -11.18 -2.42 -15.54
CA ALA A 32 -12.03 -1.30 -15.91
C ALA A 32 -13.03 -0.97 -14.80
N ILE A 33 -13.60 -1.94 -14.10
CA ILE A 33 -14.47 -1.74 -12.93
C ILE A 33 -13.68 -1.11 -11.79
N LEU A 34 -12.46 -1.63 -11.50
CA LEU A 34 -11.59 -1.05 -10.47
C LEU A 34 -11.16 0.37 -10.82
N LEU A 35 -10.77 0.62 -12.08
CA LEU A 35 -10.42 1.96 -12.56
C LEU A 35 -11.63 2.89 -12.55
N THR A 36 -12.79 2.45 -13.01
CA THR A 36 -14.03 3.25 -13.03
C THR A 36 -14.49 3.56 -11.62
N PHE A 37 -14.44 2.59 -10.71
CA PHE A 37 -14.73 2.82 -9.29
C PHE A 37 -13.73 3.80 -8.68
N HIS A 38 -12.45 3.69 -9.01
CA HIS A 38 -11.42 4.63 -8.58
C HIS A 38 -11.65 6.04 -9.15
N PHE A 39 -11.94 6.17 -10.44
CA PHE A 39 -12.27 7.44 -11.10
C PHE A 39 -13.59 8.04 -10.60
N TYR A 40 -14.58 7.22 -10.26
CA TYR A 40 -15.84 7.69 -9.69
C TYR A 40 -15.64 8.20 -8.25
N ALA A 41 -14.92 7.43 -7.42
CA ALA A 41 -14.66 7.79 -6.03
C ALA A 41 -13.65 8.96 -5.88
N HIS A 42 -12.72 9.12 -6.82
CA HIS A 42 -11.58 10.03 -6.68
C HIS A 42 -11.33 10.96 -7.89
N GLY A 43 -12.13 10.87 -8.96
CA GLY A 43 -11.94 11.63 -10.20
C GLY A 43 -12.01 13.15 -10.04
N HIS A 44 -12.73 13.65 -9.04
CA HIS A 44 -12.73 15.08 -8.72
C HIS A 44 -11.34 15.59 -8.27
N ARG A 45 -10.44 14.70 -7.82
CA ARG A 45 -9.04 15.03 -7.47
C ARG A 45 -8.08 14.90 -8.65
N LEU A 46 -8.46 14.22 -9.72
CA LEU A 46 -7.64 14.08 -10.94
C LEU A 46 -7.62 15.36 -11.79
N GLN A 47 -8.54 16.30 -11.55
CA GLN A 47 -8.49 17.62 -12.18
C GLN A 47 -7.25 18.44 -11.78
N SER A 48 -6.53 18.07 -10.71
CA SER A 48 -5.26 18.70 -10.31
C SER A 48 -4.01 18.01 -10.89
N LEU A 49 -4.16 16.97 -11.72
CA LEU A 49 -3.03 16.28 -12.34
C LEU A 49 -2.25 17.15 -13.36
N PRO A 50 -2.88 18.08 -14.12
CA PRO A 50 -2.16 19.05 -14.93
C PRO A 50 -1.27 20.00 -14.11
N SER A 51 -1.66 20.37 -12.89
CA SER A 51 -0.82 21.17 -11.99
C SER A 51 0.38 20.37 -11.43
N LEU A 52 0.28 19.04 -11.34
CA LEU A 52 1.39 18.15 -10.97
C LEU A 52 2.41 17.93 -12.10
N LEU A 53 2.01 18.14 -13.36
CA LEU A 53 2.88 18.03 -14.54
C LEU A 53 3.70 19.30 -14.82
N GLY A 54 3.72 20.27 -13.91
CA GLY A 54 4.78 21.28 -13.86
C GLY A 54 4.62 22.50 -14.78
N CYS A 55 3.40 22.85 -15.19
CA CYS A 55 3.17 24.02 -16.05
C CYS A 55 2.79 25.33 -15.33
N SER A 56 2.77 25.36 -13.99
CA SER A 56 2.56 26.62 -13.24
C SER A 56 3.86 27.02 -12.53
N LYS A 57 4.66 27.88 -13.19
CA LYS A 57 5.71 28.63 -12.52
C LYS A 57 5.06 29.75 -11.72
N SER A 58 4.61 29.42 -10.51
CA SER A 58 4.30 30.42 -9.50
C SER A 58 5.62 30.94 -8.93
N GLU A 59 5.80 32.25 -8.85
CA GLU A 59 6.87 32.89 -8.06
C GLU A 59 6.60 32.62 -6.57
N ALA A 60 6.89 31.40 -6.13
CA ALA A 60 6.88 31.04 -4.72
C ALA A 60 8.11 31.66 -4.05
N SER A 61 7.93 32.17 -2.83
CA SER A 61 9.04 32.63 -1.99
C SER A 61 10.02 31.47 -1.75
N ASP A 62 11.34 31.74 -1.71
CA ASP A 62 12.39 30.75 -1.39
C ASP A 62 12.08 29.94 -0.10
N VAL A 63 11.34 30.55 0.84
CA VAL A 63 10.90 29.89 2.09
C VAL A 63 9.86 28.79 1.83
N ASP A 64 8.93 29.03 0.91
CA ASP A 64 7.88 28.08 0.55
C ASP A 64 8.46 26.90 -0.24
N GLU A 65 9.45 27.14 -1.10
CA GLU A 65 10.13 26.07 -1.85
C GLU A 65 10.86 25.11 -0.91
N LYS A 66 11.60 25.65 0.07
CA LYS A 66 12.28 24.82 1.08
C LYS A 66 11.30 23.98 1.88
N LEU A 67 10.20 24.57 2.35
CA LEU A 67 9.17 23.86 3.11
C LEU A 67 8.48 22.76 2.28
N GLN A 68 8.21 23.03 1.00
CA GLN A 68 7.64 22.03 0.09
C GLN A 68 8.60 20.87 -0.15
N LYS A 69 9.89 21.16 -0.30
CA LYS A 69 10.94 20.14 -0.45
C LYS A 69 11.05 19.25 0.79
N ASP A 70 11.16 19.85 1.98
CA ASP A 70 11.22 19.11 3.25
C ASP A 70 9.98 18.21 3.43
N ARG A 71 8.79 18.72 3.05
CA ARG A 71 7.54 17.93 3.07
C ARG A 71 7.57 16.78 2.06
N ALA A 72 8.07 17.01 0.85
CA ALA A 72 8.18 15.98 -0.17
C ALA A 72 9.16 14.87 0.23
N GLU A 73 10.29 15.23 0.83
CA GLU A 73 11.27 14.29 1.38
C GLU A 73 10.65 13.43 2.51
N HIS A 74 9.92 14.05 3.43
CA HIS A 74 9.22 13.33 4.50
C HIS A 74 8.14 12.38 3.96
N ILE A 75 7.36 12.80 2.96
CA ILE A 75 6.38 11.93 2.28
C ILE A 75 7.09 10.73 1.64
N GLN A 76 8.24 10.94 0.98
CA GLN A 76 9.00 9.85 0.38
C GLN A 76 9.55 8.87 1.43
N GLU A 77 10.04 9.37 2.56
CA GLU A 77 10.52 8.53 3.65
C GLU A 77 9.41 7.61 4.19
N GLU A 78 8.23 8.18 4.48
CA GLU A 78 7.08 7.40 4.93
C GLU A 78 6.58 6.42 3.87
N LEU A 79 6.60 6.82 2.58
CA LEU A 79 6.25 5.92 1.48
C LEU A 79 7.20 4.71 1.41
N TRP A 80 8.50 4.91 1.64
CA TRP A 80 9.46 3.80 1.71
C TRP A 80 9.20 2.87 2.89
N LYS A 81 8.82 3.41 4.06
CA LYS A 81 8.43 2.58 5.22
C LYS A 81 7.20 1.73 4.90
N VAL A 82 6.19 2.29 4.23
CA VAL A 82 4.99 1.54 3.80
C VAL A 82 5.36 0.44 2.78
N ARG A 83 6.21 0.75 1.80
CA ARG A 83 6.70 -0.24 0.82
C ARG A 83 7.46 -1.38 1.49
N ALA A 84 8.36 -1.08 2.43
CA ALA A 84 9.13 -2.08 3.16
C ALA A 84 8.23 -3.02 3.97
N ARG A 85 7.22 -2.47 4.68
CA ARG A 85 6.24 -3.28 5.43
C ARG A 85 5.38 -4.15 4.51
N THR A 86 4.88 -3.58 3.41
CA THR A 86 4.07 -4.32 2.43
C THR A 86 4.88 -5.46 1.81
N TYR A 87 6.13 -5.18 1.43
CA TYR A 87 7.04 -6.20 0.92
C TYR A 87 7.31 -7.29 1.94
N HIS A 88 7.60 -6.94 3.20
CA HIS A 88 7.82 -7.92 4.26
C HIS A 88 6.60 -8.83 4.49
N LEU A 89 5.38 -8.26 4.51
CA LEU A 89 4.14 -9.01 4.65
C LEU A 89 3.94 -10.00 3.50
N ILE A 90 4.20 -9.59 2.26
CA ILE A 90 3.98 -10.47 1.11
C ILE A 90 5.07 -11.53 1.03
N VAL A 91 6.32 -11.16 1.34
CA VAL A 91 7.44 -12.11 1.38
C VAL A 91 7.23 -13.18 2.46
N SER A 92 6.63 -12.85 3.61
CA SER A 92 6.31 -13.85 4.65
C SER A 92 5.35 -14.93 4.16
N PHE A 93 4.45 -14.61 3.23
CA PHE A 93 3.63 -15.60 2.55
C PHE A 93 4.41 -16.32 1.44
N MET A 94 5.15 -15.58 0.60
CA MET A 94 5.88 -16.11 -0.55
C MET A 94 7.03 -17.07 -0.18
N VAL A 95 7.59 -16.98 1.03
CA VAL A 95 8.62 -17.93 1.51
C VAL A 95 8.10 -19.36 1.60
N HIS A 96 6.79 -19.55 1.75
CA HIS A 96 6.17 -20.86 1.79
C HIS A 96 5.84 -21.40 0.39
N ALA A 97 5.49 -20.52 -0.55
CA ALA A 97 5.20 -20.90 -1.94
C ALA A 97 6.50 -21.19 -2.75
N ALA A 98 7.55 -20.42 -2.51
CA ALA A 98 8.83 -20.54 -3.22
C ALA A 98 9.48 -21.95 -3.17
N PRO A 99 9.55 -22.68 -2.02
CA PRO A 99 10.13 -24.02 -1.99
C PRO A 99 9.28 -25.04 -2.77
N VAL A 100 7.95 -24.91 -2.75
CA VAL A 100 7.06 -25.77 -3.55
C VAL A 100 7.37 -25.59 -5.05
N MET A 101 7.44 -24.34 -5.51
CA MET A 101 7.81 -24.03 -6.90
C MET A 101 9.23 -24.52 -7.23
N THR A 102 10.18 -24.40 -6.29
CA THR A 102 11.56 -24.87 -6.47
C THR A 102 11.61 -26.39 -6.66
N ILE A 103 10.80 -27.16 -5.91
CA ILE A 103 10.68 -28.61 -6.08
C ILE A 103 10.12 -28.95 -7.46
N VAL A 104 9.11 -28.22 -7.93
CA VAL A 104 8.55 -28.40 -9.29
C VAL A 104 9.63 -28.18 -10.35
N PHE A 105 10.38 -27.09 -10.29
CA PHE A 105 11.46 -26.83 -11.25
C PHE A 105 12.63 -27.81 -11.14
N LEU A 106 12.92 -28.29 -9.93
CA LEU A 106 13.93 -29.34 -9.72
C LEU A 106 13.49 -30.65 -10.40
N TYR A 107 12.22 -31.02 -10.27
CA TYR A 107 11.67 -32.18 -10.95
C TYR A 107 11.70 -32.02 -12.47
N GLU A 108 11.26 -30.87 -13.00
CA GLU A 108 11.32 -30.59 -14.44
C GLU A 108 12.75 -30.64 -14.98
N PHE A 109 13.71 -30.08 -14.24
CA PHE A 109 15.13 -30.13 -14.59
C PHE A 109 15.70 -31.55 -14.55
N ALA A 110 15.32 -32.36 -13.57
CA ALA A 110 15.75 -33.75 -13.46
C ALA A 110 15.21 -34.61 -14.62
N MET A 111 13.98 -34.34 -15.07
CA MET A 111 13.37 -35.05 -16.19
C MET A 111 13.96 -34.62 -17.54
N MET A 112 14.34 -33.34 -17.69
CA MET A 112 14.91 -32.80 -18.93
C MET A 112 16.05 -31.85 -18.63
N PHE A 113 17.26 -32.40 -18.65
CA PHE A 113 18.46 -31.61 -18.46
C PHE A 113 18.61 -30.59 -19.60
N SER A 114 18.53 -29.31 -19.25
CA SER A 114 18.79 -28.20 -20.16
C SER A 114 19.46 -27.06 -19.41
N TYR A 115 20.37 -26.32 -20.07
CA TYR A 115 21.03 -25.15 -19.47
C TYR A 115 20.02 -24.08 -19.04
N LEU A 116 18.93 -23.95 -19.79
CA LEU A 116 17.88 -22.98 -19.50
C LEU A 116 17.01 -23.42 -18.32
N GLY A 117 16.71 -24.72 -18.19
CA GLY A 117 16.07 -25.29 -17.00
C GLY A 117 16.92 -25.12 -15.73
N LEU A 118 18.24 -25.32 -15.84
CA LEU A 118 19.17 -25.03 -14.75
C LEU A 118 19.13 -23.56 -14.35
N ALA A 119 19.14 -22.64 -15.32
CA ALA A 119 19.05 -21.20 -15.06
C ALA A 119 17.75 -20.84 -14.30
N ARG A 120 16.59 -21.41 -14.70
CA ARG A 120 15.33 -21.22 -13.97
C ARG A 120 15.41 -21.70 -12.53
N LEU A 121 15.94 -22.91 -12.31
CA LEU A 121 16.11 -23.48 -10.98
C LEU A 121 17.00 -22.61 -10.10
N VAL A 122 18.12 -22.12 -10.64
CA VAL A 122 19.03 -21.20 -9.95
C VAL A 122 18.31 -19.89 -9.60
N CYS A 123 17.58 -19.27 -10.54
CA CYS A 123 16.80 -18.06 -10.27
C CYS A 123 15.76 -18.27 -9.16
N MET A 124 15.02 -19.38 -9.19
CA MET A 124 14.02 -19.69 -8.15
C MET A 124 14.66 -19.94 -6.79
N PHE A 125 15.80 -20.63 -6.75
CA PHE A 125 16.57 -20.82 -5.53
C PHE A 125 17.08 -19.48 -4.98
N LEU A 126 17.57 -18.58 -5.85
CA LEU A 126 17.98 -17.24 -5.44
C LEU A 126 16.81 -16.43 -4.86
N VAL A 127 15.63 -16.45 -5.49
CA VAL A 127 14.42 -15.79 -4.97
C VAL A 127 14.05 -16.35 -3.59
N TYR A 128 14.09 -17.67 -3.41
CA TYR A 128 13.84 -18.30 -2.11
C TYR A 128 14.85 -17.85 -1.03
N MET A 129 16.14 -17.80 -1.37
CA MET A 129 17.19 -17.33 -0.46
C MET A 129 17.03 -15.86 -0.10
N LEU A 130 16.61 -15.00 -1.06
CA LEU A 130 16.31 -13.60 -0.81
C LEU A 130 15.12 -13.44 0.14
N HIS A 131 14.02 -14.15 -0.10
CA HIS A 131 12.84 -14.13 0.78
C HIS A 131 13.21 -14.56 2.22
N THR A 132 13.94 -15.65 2.35
CA THR A 132 14.41 -16.16 3.65
C THR A 132 15.33 -15.15 4.34
N SER A 133 16.20 -14.47 3.60
CA SER A 133 17.12 -13.46 4.14
C SER A 133 16.39 -12.21 4.65
N VAL A 134 15.31 -11.81 3.98
CA VAL A 134 14.46 -10.69 4.40
C VAL A 134 13.71 -11.04 5.69
N ILE A 135 13.06 -12.21 5.75
CA ILE A 135 12.27 -12.63 6.92
C ILE A 135 13.14 -12.89 8.15
N SER A 136 14.34 -13.45 7.94
CA SER A 136 15.30 -13.66 9.04
C SER A 136 15.95 -12.36 9.54
N GLY A 137 15.61 -11.20 8.95
CA GLY A 137 16.18 -9.91 9.32
C GLY A 137 17.65 -9.73 8.92
N ARG A 138 18.22 -10.66 8.14
CA ARG A 138 19.62 -10.59 7.67
C ARG A 138 19.81 -9.52 6.60
N LEU A 139 18.77 -9.24 5.81
CA LEU A 139 18.79 -8.23 4.77
C LEU A 139 17.92 -7.03 5.18
N PRO A 140 18.51 -5.88 5.55
CA PRO A 140 17.75 -4.72 5.98
C PRO A 140 17.01 -4.09 4.77
N LEU A 141 15.73 -3.78 4.96
CA LEU A 141 14.85 -3.22 3.93
C LEU A 141 15.00 -1.69 3.83
N ASN A 142 16.13 -1.27 3.31
CA ASN A 142 16.42 0.13 3.01
C ASN A 142 15.92 0.46 1.58
N PRO A 143 15.71 1.75 1.22
CA PRO A 143 15.26 2.12 -0.13
C PRO A 143 16.12 1.52 -1.26
N ALA A 144 17.45 1.59 -1.14
CA ALA A 144 18.37 1.05 -2.13
C ALA A 144 18.30 -0.49 -2.22
N THR A 145 18.29 -1.18 -1.07
CA THR A 145 18.17 -2.65 -1.02
C THR A 145 16.85 -3.11 -1.65
N LEU A 146 15.76 -2.40 -1.35
CA LEU A 146 14.43 -2.73 -1.86
C LEU A 146 14.35 -2.55 -3.38
N GLN A 147 14.97 -1.50 -3.93
CA GLN A 147 15.10 -1.32 -5.39
C GLN A 147 15.88 -2.46 -6.05
N VAL A 148 17.00 -2.88 -5.46
CA VAL A 148 17.79 -4.01 -5.96
C VAL A 148 16.98 -5.30 -5.92
N LEU A 149 16.26 -5.55 -4.83
CA LEU A 149 15.36 -6.70 -4.70
C LEU A 149 14.28 -6.70 -5.78
N TYR A 150 13.67 -5.55 -6.08
CA TYR A 150 12.68 -5.43 -7.16
C TYR A 150 13.25 -5.76 -8.53
N ILE A 151 14.44 -5.23 -8.85
CA ILE A 151 15.13 -5.52 -10.12
C ILE A 151 15.46 -7.02 -10.22
N LEU A 152 15.98 -7.62 -9.15
CA LEU A 152 16.29 -9.04 -9.10
C LEU A 152 15.05 -9.91 -9.24
N TYR A 153 13.94 -9.54 -8.61
CA TYR A 153 12.69 -10.30 -8.68
C TYR A 153 12.10 -10.26 -10.09
N TYR A 154 11.98 -9.07 -10.68
CA TYR A 154 11.51 -8.92 -12.06
C TYR A 154 12.43 -9.61 -13.08
N GLY A 155 13.75 -9.49 -12.92
CA GLY A 155 14.72 -10.17 -13.77
C GLY A 155 14.62 -11.70 -13.65
N SER A 156 14.46 -12.21 -12.43
CA SER A 156 14.27 -13.65 -12.20
C SER A 156 12.97 -14.15 -12.83
N PHE A 157 11.90 -13.36 -12.77
CA PHE A 157 10.62 -13.69 -13.40
C PHE A 157 10.70 -13.67 -14.92
N ALA A 158 11.33 -12.66 -15.53
CA ALA A 158 11.56 -12.63 -16.98
C ALA A 158 12.41 -13.82 -17.45
N MET A 159 13.45 -14.19 -16.69
CA MET A 159 14.25 -15.39 -16.96
C MET A 159 13.45 -16.67 -16.82
N LEU A 160 12.51 -16.74 -15.87
CA LEU A 160 11.58 -17.85 -15.70
C LEU A 160 10.74 -18.06 -16.97
N LEU A 161 10.21 -16.96 -17.52
CA LEU A 161 9.39 -16.94 -18.73
C LEU A 161 10.19 -17.34 -19.97
N LEU A 162 11.32 -16.69 -20.22
CA LEU A 162 12.21 -17.02 -21.36
C LEU A 162 12.66 -18.48 -21.32
N GLY A 163 12.77 -19.00 -20.11
CA GLY A 163 12.87 -20.41 -19.84
C GLY A 163 12.00 -21.30 -20.73
N GLY A 164 10.73 -20.95 -20.90
CA GLY A 164 9.69 -21.72 -21.57
C GLY A 164 9.92 -21.99 -23.06
N ILE A 165 10.85 -21.29 -23.72
CA ILE A 165 11.07 -21.36 -25.18
C ILE A 165 11.29 -22.80 -25.67
N PHE A 166 12.06 -23.61 -24.95
CA PHE A 166 12.40 -24.97 -25.40
C PHE A 166 11.41 -26.04 -24.96
N HIS A 167 10.38 -25.68 -24.20
CA HIS A 167 9.50 -26.65 -23.58
C HIS A 167 8.13 -26.61 -24.25
N ARG A 168 7.94 -27.50 -25.24
CA ARG A 168 6.66 -27.64 -25.93
C ARG A 168 5.72 -28.45 -25.06
N GLU A 169 4.87 -27.74 -24.34
CA GLU A 169 3.88 -28.35 -23.45
C GLU A 169 2.57 -28.66 -24.19
N SER A 170 1.70 -29.44 -23.55
CA SER A 170 0.31 -29.54 -23.99
C SER A 170 -0.39 -28.18 -23.84
N GLU A 171 -1.30 -27.82 -24.74
CA GLU A 171 -2.06 -26.56 -24.71
C GLU A 171 -2.72 -26.27 -23.35
N ALA A 172 -3.20 -27.30 -22.64
CA ALA A 172 -3.80 -27.15 -21.31
C ALA A 172 -2.79 -26.68 -20.25
N LYS A 173 -1.55 -27.20 -20.30
CA LYS A 173 -0.47 -26.82 -19.37
C LYS A 173 0.01 -25.40 -19.68
N GLU A 174 0.16 -25.06 -20.96
CA GLU A 174 0.51 -23.70 -21.41
C GLU A 174 -0.49 -22.66 -20.89
N ARG A 175 -1.80 -22.91 -21.03
CA ARG A 175 -2.83 -22.01 -20.48
C ARG A 175 -2.78 -21.87 -18.96
N SER A 176 -2.56 -22.97 -18.25
CA SER A 176 -2.45 -22.93 -16.79
C SER A 176 -1.23 -22.14 -16.33
N MET A 177 -0.10 -22.27 -17.05
CA MET A 177 1.13 -21.54 -16.78
C MET A 177 0.96 -20.05 -17.11
N GLN A 178 0.30 -19.72 -18.22
CA GLN A 178 -0.01 -18.34 -18.57
C GLN A 178 -0.89 -17.67 -17.51
N ALA A 179 -1.98 -18.32 -17.08
CA ALA A 179 -2.83 -17.80 -16.01
C ALA A 179 -2.07 -17.59 -14.69
N PHE A 180 -1.15 -18.52 -14.36
CA PHE A 180 -0.27 -18.36 -13.21
C PHE A 180 0.68 -17.16 -13.37
N ASN A 181 1.27 -16.98 -14.55
CA ASN A 181 2.16 -15.87 -14.84
C ASN A 181 1.45 -14.52 -14.77
N ASP A 182 0.25 -14.42 -15.35
CA ASP A 182 -0.59 -13.22 -15.28
C ASP A 182 -0.94 -12.87 -13.83
N GLY A 183 -1.31 -13.89 -13.03
CA GLY A 183 -1.58 -13.73 -11.60
C GLY A 183 -0.35 -13.27 -10.81
N ALA A 184 0.81 -13.89 -11.05
CA ALA A 184 2.08 -13.51 -10.43
C ALA A 184 2.49 -12.09 -10.83
N ARG A 185 2.22 -11.70 -12.08
CA ARG A 185 2.53 -10.38 -12.62
C ARG A 185 1.66 -9.28 -12.02
N LEU A 186 0.38 -9.53 -11.82
CA LEU A 186 -0.51 -8.64 -11.09
C LEU A 186 -0.09 -8.52 -9.62
N LEU A 187 0.26 -9.65 -8.98
CA LEU A 187 0.77 -9.64 -7.61
C LEU A 187 2.05 -8.82 -7.49
N MET A 188 2.99 -8.95 -8.44
CA MET A 188 4.18 -8.10 -8.51
C MET A 188 3.85 -6.62 -8.62
N ALA A 189 2.86 -6.24 -9.44
CA ALA A 189 2.44 -4.86 -9.59
C ALA A 189 1.89 -4.26 -8.28
N VAL A 190 1.27 -5.08 -7.43
CA VAL A 190 0.78 -4.70 -6.09
C VAL A 190 1.93 -4.63 -5.08
N VAL A 191 2.83 -5.62 -5.08
CA VAL A 191 3.98 -5.68 -4.16
C VAL A 191 4.96 -4.53 -4.41
N ILE A 192 5.27 -4.30 -5.69
CA ILE A 192 6.31 -3.40 -6.15
C ILE A 192 5.65 -2.07 -6.50
N MET A 193 5.23 -1.33 -5.47
CA MET A 193 4.61 0.00 -5.58
C MET A 193 5.62 1.09 -5.97
N HIS A 194 6.46 0.86 -6.99
CA HIS A 194 7.46 1.81 -7.46
C HIS A 194 7.39 1.96 -8.98
N LYS A 195 6.70 3.01 -9.44
CA LYS A 195 6.41 3.24 -10.87
C LYS A 195 7.64 3.26 -11.78
N GLN A 196 8.77 3.81 -11.32
CA GLN A 196 10.01 3.93 -12.11
C GLN A 196 10.62 2.56 -12.44
N THR A 197 10.53 1.59 -11.53
CA THR A 197 11.01 0.22 -11.75
C THR A 197 9.94 -0.65 -12.41
N ALA A 198 8.67 -0.48 -12.02
CA ALA A 198 7.58 -1.29 -12.53
C ALA A 198 7.39 -1.11 -14.05
N LEU A 199 7.41 0.12 -14.57
CA LEU A 199 7.19 0.36 -16.00
C LEU A 199 8.17 -0.42 -16.93
N PRO A 200 9.50 -0.24 -16.83
CA PRO A 200 10.43 -0.98 -17.69
C PRO A 200 10.39 -2.48 -17.43
N ALA A 201 10.16 -2.92 -16.19
CA ALA A 201 10.07 -4.33 -15.86
C ALA A 201 8.84 -5.02 -16.47
N GLN A 202 7.67 -4.37 -16.42
CA GLN A 202 6.44 -4.90 -16.99
C GLN A 202 6.53 -5.00 -18.52
N LEU A 203 7.20 -4.03 -19.17
CA LEU A 203 7.49 -4.11 -20.61
C LEU A 203 8.46 -5.25 -20.94
N ALA A 204 9.51 -5.44 -20.13
CA ALA A 204 10.47 -6.53 -20.31
C ALA A 204 9.80 -7.92 -20.14
N ILE A 205 8.87 -8.05 -19.19
CA ILE A 205 8.07 -9.26 -19.00
C ILE A 205 7.18 -9.52 -20.22
N SER A 206 6.40 -8.54 -20.68
CA SER A 206 5.58 -8.68 -21.89
C SER A 206 6.42 -9.07 -23.11
N ALA A 207 7.57 -8.44 -23.30
CA ALA A 207 8.48 -8.79 -24.40
C ALA A 207 8.95 -10.24 -24.29
N SER A 208 9.27 -10.71 -23.07
CA SER A 208 9.67 -12.09 -22.82
C SER A 208 8.55 -13.07 -23.17
N GLU A 209 7.30 -12.78 -22.81
CA GLU A 209 6.14 -13.61 -23.14
C GLU A 209 5.86 -13.63 -24.64
N ILE A 210 5.94 -12.49 -25.33
CA ILE A 210 5.78 -12.41 -26.79
C ILE A 210 6.85 -13.23 -27.50
N VAL A 211 8.10 -13.17 -27.04
CA VAL A 211 9.20 -13.97 -27.58
C VAL A 211 8.92 -15.46 -27.40
N VAL A 212 8.52 -15.88 -26.18
CA VAL A 212 8.17 -17.29 -25.90
C VAL A 212 7.03 -17.76 -26.81
N TYR A 213 5.97 -16.95 -26.94
CA TYR A 213 4.82 -17.25 -27.78
C TYR A 213 5.20 -17.40 -29.26
N TRP A 214 6.00 -16.47 -29.78
CA TRP A 214 6.51 -16.49 -31.15
C TRP A 214 7.26 -17.80 -31.46
N PHE A 215 8.13 -18.25 -30.54
CA PHE A 215 8.89 -19.49 -30.72
C PHE A 215 8.01 -20.75 -30.72
N HIS A 216 6.89 -20.75 -30.00
CA HIS A 216 5.97 -21.90 -29.96
C HIS A 216 5.05 -21.98 -31.17
N HIS A 217 4.53 -20.85 -31.65
CA HIS A 217 3.50 -20.81 -32.68
C HIS A 217 4.04 -20.53 -34.09
N ASN A 218 5.12 -19.72 -34.20
CA ASN A 218 5.73 -19.29 -35.46
C ASN A 218 4.73 -18.72 -36.49
N ASP A 219 3.66 -18.06 -36.02
CA ASP A 219 2.68 -17.34 -36.83
C ASP A 219 2.68 -15.85 -36.46
N VAL A 220 2.89 -15.00 -37.48
CA VAL A 220 2.99 -13.54 -37.33
C VAL A 220 1.66 -12.91 -36.94
N ALA A 221 0.55 -13.38 -37.50
CA ALA A 221 -0.75 -12.77 -37.25
C ALA A 221 -1.19 -13.03 -35.80
N ASP A 222 -1.06 -14.29 -35.35
CA ASP A 222 -1.40 -14.69 -33.98
C ASP A 222 -0.45 -14.04 -32.96
N THR A 223 0.85 -13.96 -33.26
CA THR A 223 1.81 -13.28 -32.37
C THR A 223 1.52 -11.78 -32.26
N ALA A 224 1.12 -11.12 -33.33
CA ALA A 224 0.75 -9.71 -33.29
C ALA A 224 -0.50 -9.48 -32.43
N ALA A 225 -1.50 -10.36 -32.52
CA ALA A 225 -2.67 -10.32 -31.65
C ALA A 225 -2.30 -10.53 -30.18
N PHE A 226 -1.46 -11.54 -29.89
CA PHE A 226 -0.96 -11.81 -28.54
C PHE A 226 -0.16 -10.63 -27.97
N ALA A 227 0.69 -9.98 -28.78
CA ALA A 227 1.41 -8.78 -28.39
C ALA A 227 0.47 -7.62 -28.01
N GLY A 228 -0.66 -7.49 -28.71
CA GLY A 228 -1.72 -6.54 -28.35
C GLY A 228 -2.31 -6.81 -26.97
N VAL A 229 -2.64 -8.07 -26.67
CA VAL A 229 -3.14 -8.49 -25.34
C VAL A 229 -2.09 -8.21 -24.26
N GLN A 230 -0.83 -8.54 -24.54
CA GLN A 230 0.29 -8.32 -23.63
C GLN A 230 0.53 -6.85 -23.32
N LEU A 231 0.40 -5.97 -24.32
CA LEU A 231 0.49 -4.53 -24.12
C LEU A 231 -0.65 -4.01 -23.23
N VAL A 232 -1.87 -4.48 -23.44
CA VAL A 232 -3.02 -4.12 -22.61
C VAL A 232 -2.81 -4.56 -21.16
N PHE A 233 -2.29 -5.77 -20.95
CA PHE A 233 -2.00 -6.27 -19.61
C PHE A 233 -0.86 -5.49 -18.93
N ALA A 234 0.17 -5.10 -19.68
CA ALA A 234 1.24 -4.23 -19.19
C ALA A 234 0.70 -2.87 -18.73
N ILE A 235 -0.14 -2.23 -19.56
CA ILE A 235 -0.79 -0.95 -19.23
C ILE A 235 -1.66 -1.09 -17.97
N ALA A 236 -2.45 -2.16 -17.88
CA ALA A 236 -3.29 -2.42 -16.71
C ALA A 236 -2.44 -2.60 -15.44
N SER A 237 -1.38 -3.41 -15.51
CA SER A 237 -0.48 -3.67 -14.38
C SER A 237 0.23 -2.39 -13.91
N VAL A 238 0.75 -1.59 -14.83
CA VAL A 238 1.35 -0.28 -14.51
C VAL A 238 0.31 0.67 -13.93
N GLY A 239 -0.91 0.67 -14.47
CA GLY A 239 -2.04 1.45 -13.95
C GLY A 239 -2.32 1.12 -12.49
N VAL A 240 -2.39 -0.17 -12.14
CA VAL A 240 -2.54 -0.63 -10.74
C VAL A 240 -1.42 -0.09 -9.86
N THR A 241 -0.15 -0.22 -10.27
CA THR A 241 0.99 0.30 -9.51
C THR A 241 0.93 1.81 -9.30
N VAL A 242 0.60 2.58 -10.34
CA VAL A 242 0.51 4.05 -10.29
C VAL A 242 -0.65 4.49 -9.38
N THR A 243 -1.81 3.85 -9.52
CA THR A 243 -2.98 4.13 -8.69
C THR A 243 -2.72 3.82 -7.21
N LEU A 244 -2.10 2.68 -6.91
CA LEU A 244 -1.72 2.33 -5.53
C LEU A 244 -0.70 3.34 -4.96
N GLU A 245 0.35 3.68 -5.71
CA GLU A 245 1.35 4.66 -5.28
C GLU A 245 0.71 6.03 -5.02
N TYR A 246 -0.18 6.49 -5.91
CA TYR A 246 -0.92 7.73 -5.75
C TYR A 246 -1.84 7.70 -4.53
N TRP A 247 -2.58 6.61 -4.33
CA TRP A 247 -3.49 6.45 -3.20
C TRP A 247 -2.73 6.48 -1.86
N VAL A 248 -1.65 5.70 -1.74
CA VAL A 248 -0.80 5.68 -0.53
C VAL A 248 -0.18 7.06 -0.28
N THR A 249 0.34 7.71 -1.32
CA THR A 249 0.99 9.03 -1.20
C THR A 249 -0.02 10.12 -0.82
N SER A 250 -1.22 10.11 -1.42
CA SER A 250 -2.31 11.02 -1.07
C SER A 250 -2.74 10.83 0.37
N HIS A 251 -2.82 9.58 0.83
CA HIS A 251 -3.16 9.23 2.20
C HIS A 251 -2.10 9.73 3.20
N ILE A 252 -0.80 9.47 2.95
CA ILE A 252 0.31 9.97 3.77
C ILE A 252 0.28 11.50 3.82
N SER A 253 0.07 12.17 2.68
CA SER A 253 0.00 13.63 2.64
C SER A 253 -1.16 14.19 3.45
N ALA A 254 -2.32 13.52 3.43
CA ALA A 254 -3.48 13.89 4.24
C ALA A 254 -3.20 13.70 5.74
N LEU A 255 -2.54 12.60 6.14
CA LEU A 255 -2.12 12.34 7.52
C LEU A 255 -1.11 13.38 8.02
N LEU A 256 -0.10 13.71 7.22
CA LEU A 256 0.88 14.73 7.58
C LEU A 256 0.24 16.13 7.68
N HIS A 257 -0.74 16.43 6.83
CA HIS A 257 -1.47 17.69 6.92
C HIS A 257 -2.30 17.74 8.22
N ALA A 258 -3.01 16.65 8.53
CA ALA A 258 -3.71 16.45 9.79
C ALA A 258 -2.79 16.67 11.01
N GLU A 259 -1.62 16.05 11.02
CA GLU A 259 -0.63 16.22 12.10
C GLU A 259 -0.14 17.67 12.20
N SER A 260 0.14 18.34 11.08
CA SER A 260 0.56 19.75 11.06
C SER A 260 -0.53 20.70 11.58
N MET A 261 -1.80 20.38 11.31
CA MET A 261 -2.96 21.12 11.79
C MET A 261 -3.10 20.96 13.30
N VAL A 262 -3.02 19.73 13.81
CA VAL A 262 -3.02 19.44 15.27
C VAL A 262 -1.84 20.13 15.95
N GLY A 263 -0.65 20.10 15.36
CA GLY A 263 0.52 20.79 15.90
C GLY A 263 0.34 22.30 15.99
N SER A 264 -0.28 22.91 14.98
CA SER A 264 -0.58 24.34 14.95
C SER A 264 -1.69 24.70 15.94
N PHE A 265 -2.72 23.87 16.04
CA PHE A 265 -3.80 24.01 17.01
C PHE A 265 -3.29 23.94 18.45
N ARG A 266 -2.41 22.97 18.76
CA ARG A 266 -1.75 22.88 20.07
C ARG A 266 -0.89 24.10 20.37
N ARG A 267 -0.10 24.59 19.40
CA ARG A 267 0.68 25.83 19.60
C ARG A 267 -0.21 27.02 19.96
N MET A 268 -1.39 27.13 19.34
CA MET A 268 -2.39 28.14 19.70
C MET A 268 -2.96 27.89 21.11
N LEU A 269 -3.31 26.65 21.46
CA LEU A 269 -3.80 26.31 22.80
C LEU A 269 -2.81 26.66 23.91
N ARG A 270 -1.50 26.48 23.72
CA ARG A 270 -0.47 26.91 24.69
C ARG A 270 -0.45 28.42 24.94
N GLY A 271 -1.00 29.21 24.02
CA GLY A 271 -1.16 30.65 24.20
C GLY A 271 -2.41 31.04 24.97
N VAL A 272 -3.38 30.12 25.12
CA VAL A 272 -4.71 30.40 25.68
C VAL A 272 -4.96 29.64 26.99
N CYS A 273 -4.43 28.42 27.11
CA CYS A 273 -4.65 27.50 28.21
C CYS A 273 -3.35 27.24 28.99
N ASP A 274 -3.47 26.95 30.28
CA ASP A 274 -2.33 26.60 31.15
C ASP A 274 -1.70 25.24 30.80
N GLY A 275 -2.43 24.40 30.06
CA GLY A 275 -1.98 23.08 29.63
C GLY A 275 -2.87 22.47 28.56
N GLU A 276 -2.37 21.43 27.92
CA GLU A 276 -3.03 20.68 26.87
C GLU A 276 -2.73 19.20 27.01
N VAL A 277 -3.70 18.34 26.72
CA VAL A 277 -3.54 16.89 26.84
C VAL A 277 -4.16 16.24 25.62
N LEU A 278 -3.37 15.40 24.95
CA LEU A 278 -3.89 14.58 23.86
C LEU A 278 -4.31 13.22 24.41
N LEU A 279 -5.59 12.91 24.27
CA LEU A 279 -6.19 11.64 24.67
C LEU A 279 -6.41 10.73 23.44
N LYS A 280 -6.27 9.43 23.64
CA LYS A 280 -6.73 8.39 22.70
C LYS A 280 -8.22 8.16 22.83
N GLU A 281 -8.77 7.32 21.94
CA GLU A 281 -10.16 6.88 21.97
C GLU A 281 -10.56 6.20 23.30
N ASP A 282 -9.63 5.47 23.92
CA ASP A 282 -9.82 4.86 25.25
C ASP A 282 -9.60 5.84 26.41
N MET A 283 -9.49 7.15 26.15
CA MET A 283 -9.16 8.20 27.11
C MET A 283 -7.78 8.05 27.78
N SER A 284 -6.87 7.25 27.20
CA SER A 284 -5.48 7.19 27.66
C SER A 284 -4.64 8.35 27.11
N ILE A 285 -3.69 8.83 27.90
CA ILE A 285 -2.84 9.97 27.54
C ILE A 285 -1.79 9.52 26.51
N CYS A 286 -1.77 10.13 25.32
CA CYS A 286 -0.90 9.75 24.20
C CYS A 286 0.59 10.03 24.44
N GLU A 287 0.90 11.21 24.96
CA GLU A 287 2.25 11.79 24.99
C GLU A 287 2.68 12.15 26.41
N ASN A 288 3.93 12.61 26.56
CA ASN A 288 4.40 13.17 27.82
C ASN A 288 3.63 14.48 28.10
N ALA A 289 2.65 14.39 28.99
CA ALA A 289 1.86 15.52 29.45
C ALA A 289 2.62 16.37 30.49
N GLU A 290 3.72 16.99 30.07
CA GLU A 290 4.60 17.78 30.96
C GLU A 290 3.84 18.92 31.65
N CYS A 291 2.88 19.55 30.97
CA CYS A 291 2.00 20.56 31.56
C CYS A 291 1.21 20.01 32.76
N ILE A 292 0.62 18.82 32.66
CA ILE A 292 -0.08 18.17 33.78
C ILE A 292 0.91 17.85 34.89
N LYS A 293 2.12 17.37 34.59
CA LYS A 293 3.14 17.08 35.60
C LYS A 293 3.48 18.32 36.43
N HIS A 294 3.69 19.44 35.75
CA HIS A 294 3.93 20.73 36.41
C HIS A 294 2.72 21.17 37.23
N LEU A 295 1.50 21.05 36.68
CA LEU A 295 0.27 21.44 37.35
C LEU A 295 -0.01 20.60 38.61
N LEU A 296 0.28 19.29 38.56
CA LEU A 296 0.08 18.34 39.64
C LEU A 296 1.30 18.17 40.55
N MET A 297 2.36 18.95 40.31
CA MET A 297 3.62 18.93 41.06
C MET A 297 4.21 17.52 41.22
N THR A 298 4.18 16.71 40.15
CA THR A 298 4.68 15.32 40.16
C THR A 298 5.71 15.07 39.06
N GLN A 299 6.65 14.17 39.34
CA GLN A 299 7.65 13.74 38.35
C GLN A 299 7.21 12.49 37.57
N SER A 300 6.10 11.86 37.97
CA SER A 300 5.62 10.62 37.35
C SER A 300 5.16 10.84 35.90
N SER A 301 5.47 9.88 35.02
CA SER A 301 4.95 9.90 33.64
C SER A 301 3.48 9.48 33.61
N PHE A 302 2.68 10.26 32.89
CA PHE A 302 1.26 9.98 32.66
C PHE A 302 0.99 9.27 31.34
N LYS A 303 2.01 9.07 30.50
CA LYS A 303 1.85 8.43 29.19
C LYS A 303 1.23 7.03 29.34
N GLY A 304 0.13 6.80 28.62
CA GLY A 304 -0.63 5.55 28.63
C GLY A 304 -1.57 5.36 29.81
N ARG A 305 -1.61 6.28 30.79
CA ARG A 305 -2.62 6.23 31.87
C ARG A 305 -3.96 6.77 31.38
N HIS A 306 -5.06 6.23 31.89
CA HIS A 306 -6.39 6.80 31.66
C HIS A 306 -6.51 8.14 32.38
N PHE A 307 -7.02 9.15 31.68
CA PHE A 307 -7.18 10.49 32.25
C PHE A 307 -8.12 10.51 33.46
N GLN A 308 -9.14 9.65 33.49
CA GLN A 308 -10.07 9.50 34.61
C GLN A 308 -9.37 9.19 35.94
N GLN A 309 -8.23 8.48 35.91
CA GLN A 309 -7.46 8.17 37.12
C GLN A 309 -6.81 9.41 37.77
N LEU A 310 -6.79 10.53 37.06
CA LEU A 310 -6.31 11.81 37.57
C LEU A 310 -7.43 12.64 38.21
N LEU A 311 -8.69 12.27 38.03
CA LEU A 311 -9.85 12.96 38.60
C LEU A 311 -10.05 12.56 40.06
N MET A 312 -10.77 13.39 40.80
CA MET A 312 -11.34 12.96 42.07
C MET A 312 -12.48 11.94 41.81
N PRO A 313 -12.68 10.93 42.68
CA PRO A 313 -13.67 9.87 42.44
C PRO A 313 -15.11 10.37 42.26
N ASP A 314 -15.46 11.49 42.89
CA ASP A 314 -16.78 12.13 42.80
C ASP A 314 -17.04 12.83 41.45
N GLU A 315 -16.00 13.06 40.64
CA GLU A 315 -16.09 13.80 39.37
C GLU A 315 -16.06 12.88 38.13
N GLU A 316 -15.76 11.59 38.29
CA GLU A 316 -15.64 10.62 37.18
C GLU A 316 -16.93 10.50 36.35
N GLU A 317 -18.10 10.47 37.02
CA GLU A 317 -19.40 10.38 36.34
C GLU A 317 -19.70 11.65 35.52
N SER A 318 -19.45 12.83 36.11
CA SER A 318 -19.63 14.12 35.45
C SER A 318 -18.70 14.27 34.24
N PHE A 319 -17.44 13.83 34.38
CA PHE A 319 -16.48 13.83 33.26
C PHE A 319 -16.93 12.89 32.14
N THR A 320 -17.41 11.69 32.47
CA THR A 320 -17.91 10.74 31.46
C THR A 320 -19.12 11.30 30.70
N GLY A 321 -20.05 11.93 31.41
CA GLY A 321 -21.18 12.64 30.80
C GLY A 321 -20.74 13.78 29.88
N PHE A 322 -19.77 14.58 30.32
CA PHE A 322 -19.19 15.67 29.53
C PHE A 322 -18.51 15.18 28.25
N MET A 323 -17.71 14.11 28.30
CA MET A 323 -17.03 13.57 27.12
C MET A 323 -18.02 13.01 26.10
N LYS A 324 -19.09 12.35 26.58
CA LYS A 324 -20.16 11.84 25.72
C LYS A 324 -20.91 12.99 25.06
N GLN A 325 -21.35 13.97 25.85
CA GLN A 325 -22.04 15.16 25.33
C GLN A 325 -21.20 15.89 24.29
N SER A 326 -19.92 16.15 24.59
CA SER A 326 -19.03 16.85 23.66
C SER A 326 -18.83 16.10 22.33
N THR A 327 -18.81 14.77 22.37
CA THR A 327 -18.69 13.94 21.16
C THR A 327 -20.01 13.94 20.37
N ASP A 328 -21.14 13.81 21.05
CA ASP A 328 -22.48 13.84 20.45
C ASP A 328 -22.77 15.21 19.80
N ASP A 329 -22.41 16.30 20.46
CA ASP A 329 -22.57 17.68 19.96
C ASP A 329 -21.78 17.91 18.66
N MET A 330 -20.59 17.31 18.53
CA MET A 330 -19.79 17.41 17.30
C MET A 330 -20.36 16.54 16.17
N LEU A 331 -20.94 15.38 16.48
CA LEU A 331 -21.62 14.54 15.48
C LEU A 331 -22.98 15.10 15.05
N ALA A 332 -23.54 16.05 15.79
CA ALA A 332 -24.78 16.72 15.43
C ALA A 332 -24.66 17.52 14.11
N PRO A 333 -25.77 17.69 13.36
CA PRO A 333 -25.81 18.55 12.17
C PRO A 333 -25.34 19.97 12.47
N GLU A 334 -24.71 20.66 11.50
CA GLU A 334 -24.11 21.99 11.72
C GLU A 334 -25.07 23.00 12.34
N ASP A 335 -26.35 22.97 11.97
CA ASP A 335 -27.40 23.86 12.50
C ASP A 335 -27.64 23.71 14.01
N ARG A 336 -27.16 22.61 14.61
CA ARG A 336 -27.28 22.30 16.05
C ARG A 336 -25.96 22.35 16.80
N ARG A 337 -24.84 22.60 16.12
CA ARG A 337 -23.53 22.66 16.78
C ARG A 337 -23.41 23.96 17.55
N THR A 338 -23.08 23.86 18.84
CA THR A 338 -22.73 25.04 19.64
C THR A 338 -21.42 25.63 19.16
N SER A 339 -21.37 26.96 18.99
CA SER A 339 -20.17 27.67 18.50
C SER A 339 -19.00 27.65 19.50
N THR A 340 -19.28 27.40 20.77
CA THR A 340 -18.31 27.39 21.86
C THR A 340 -18.10 25.95 22.35
N PRO A 341 -16.83 25.50 22.51
CA PRO A 341 -16.55 24.18 23.05
C PRO A 341 -17.07 24.09 24.50
N PRO A 342 -17.66 22.95 24.90
CA PRO A 342 -18.18 22.79 26.24
C PRO A 342 -17.03 22.85 27.25
N CYS A 343 -17.31 23.40 28.43
CA CYS A 343 -16.36 23.54 29.52
C CYS A 343 -16.87 22.78 30.76
N LEU A 344 -16.01 21.99 31.39
CA LEU A 344 -16.29 21.32 32.65
C LEU A 344 -15.22 21.68 33.67
N ARG A 345 -15.63 22.26 34.80
CA ARG A 345 -14.74 22.46 35.94
C ARG A 345 -14.62 21.16 36.74
N VAL A 346 -13.41 20.66 36.88
CA VAL A 346 -13.08 19.47 37.69
C VAL A 346 -11.90 19.76 38.59
N SER A 347 -11.54 18.77 39.38
CA SER A 347 -10.44 18.77 40.31
C SER A 347 -9.56 17.57 40.05
N LEU A 348 -8.31 17.84 39.73
CA LEU A 348 -7.31 16.82 39.54
C LEU A 348 -6.66 16.46 40.87
N ARG A 349 -6.33 15.17 41.02
CA ARG A 349 -5.61 14.62 42.14
C ARG A 349 -4.10 14.78 41.91
N GLY A 350 -3.50 15.74 42.60
CA GLY A 350 -2.07 16.03 42.56
C GLY A 350 -1.21 15.09 43.41
N ALA A 351 0.09 15.38 43.46
CA ALA A 351 0.98 14.73 44.42
C ALA A 351 0.50 14.98 45.86
N SER A 352 0.64 13.97 46.72
CA SER A 352 0.21 14.05 48.14
C SER A 352 -1.28 14.36 48.34
N ASP A 353 -2.14 13.92 47.40
CA ASP A 353 -3.60 14.08 47.47
C ASP A 353 -4.08 15.55 47.44
N ILE A 354 -3.24 16.46 46.93
CA ILE A 354 -3.60 17.87 46.76
C ILE A 354 -4.65 17.98 45.65
N ARG A 355 -5.75 18.69 45.93
CA ARG A 355 -6.81 18.96 44.96
C ARG A 355 -6.45 20.18 44.11
N VAL A 356 -6.35 20.01 42.80
CA VAL A 356 -6.05 21.09 41.85
C VAL A 356 -7.26 21.33 40.95
N GLY A 357 -7.98 22.43 41.17
CA GLY A 357 -9.13 22.80 40.35
C GLY A 357 -8.71 23.27 38.96
N VAL A 358 -9.32 22.71 37.91
CA VAL A 358 -9.05 23.04 36.51
C VAL A 358 -10.35 23.16 35.72
N ASP A 359 -10.36 24.04 34.73
CA ASP A 359 -11.43 24.11 33.74
C ASP A 359 -10.99 23.30 32.51
N LEU A 360 -11.79 22.30 32.11
CA LEU A 360 -11.51 21.41 30.99
C LEU A 360 -12.35 21.80 29.78
N TRP A 361 -11.67 22.00 28.66
CA TRP A 361 -12.29 22.10 27.34
C TRP A 361 -11.96 20.84 26.54
N HIS A 362 -12.96 20.29 25.86
CA HIS A 362 -12.78 19.12 25.00
C HIS A 362 -13.01 19.47 23.53
N VAL A 363 -12.06 19.07 22.70
CA VAL A 363 -12.12 19.25 21.24
C VAL A 363 -11.98 17.87 20.59
N PRO A 364 -13.10 17.21 20.27
CA PRO A 364 -13.08 15.91 19.61
C PRO A 364 -12.46 15.99 18.21
N MET A 365 -11.71 14.97 17.82
CA MET A 365 -10.91 14.92 16.58
C MET A 365 -11.20 13.65 15.75
N PRO A 366 -12.45 13.40 15.34
CA PRO A 366 -12.90 12.13 14.74
C PRO A 366 -12.25 11.83 13.39
N HIS A 367 -11.95 12.87 12.60
CA HIS A 367 -11.49 12.72 11.22
C HIS A 367 -9.96 12.65 11.11
N LEU A 368 -9.24 12.99 12.18
CA LEU A 368 -7.78 13.04 12.17
C LEU A 368 -7.14 11.64 12.22
N PHE A 369 -7.86 10.63 12.76
CA PHE A 369 -7.32 9.29 12.95
C PHE A 369 -8.17 8.14 12.38
N ALA A 370 -9.37 8.38 11.85
CA ALA A 370 -10.14 7.36 11.11
C ALA A 370 -9.33 6.77 9.92
N ALA A 371 -8.44 7.58 9.34
CA ALA A 371 -7.46 7.17 8.34
C ALA A 371 -6.41 6.17 8.88
N LYS A 372 -6.00 6.32 10.14
CA LYS A 372 -5.03 5.45 10.83
C LYS A 372 -5.64 4.08 11.16
N TRP A 373 -6.95 4.03 11.36
CA TRP A 373 -7.70 2.80 11.65
C TRP A 373 -7.83 1.88 10.42
N LEU A 374 -8.00 2.43 9.22
CA LEU A 374 -7.94 1.65 7.97
C LEU A 374 -6.54 1.06 7.74
N ALA A 375 -5.49 1.73 8.20
CA ALA A 375 -4.17 1.12 8.23
C ALA A 375 -4.10 -0.01 9.28
N SER A 376 -4.53 0.19 10.53
CA SER A 376 -4.49 -0.92 11.50
C SER A 376 -5.39 -2.11 11.12
N ALA A 377 -6.52 -1.88 10.43
CA ALA A 377 -7.46 -2.93 10.04
C ALA A 377 -7.03 -3.75 8.81
N TRP A 378 -6.16 -3.22 7.96
CA TRP A 378 -5.54 -4.00 6.87
C TRP A 378 -4.19 -4.61 7.28
N TRP A 379 -3.57 -4.13 8.35
CA TRP A 379 -2.16 -4.39 8.68
C TRP A 379 -1.91 -4.95 10.09
N GLY A 380 -2.95 -5.24 10.88
CA GLY A 380 -2.89 -5.94 12.17
C GLY A 380 -3.82 -7.14 12.16
#